data_AF-A0A165P5W2-F1
#
_entry.id   AF-A0A165P5W2-F1
#
_cell.length_a   1.000
_cell.length_b   1.000
_cell.length_c   1.000
_cell.angle_alpha   90.00
_cell.angle_beta   90.00
_cell.angle_gamma   90.00
#
_symmetry.space_group_name_H-M   'P 1'
#
loop_
_entity.id
_entity.type
_entity.pdbx_description
1 polymer ?
#
loop_
_entity_poly.entity_id
_entity_poly.type
_entity_poly.pdbx_seq_one_letter_code
_entity_poly.pdbx_strand_id
1 'polypeptide(L)'
;MQKLKHVLLFALAVCIITYPIIPTSDWIYFSILFLVLASVVGYVSFTIKNFWITFPITLVLVLLFTFVVNKFTSIEIPLTIIMGSAIFHFLGGAIYTIRQRKNPHP
;
A
#
# COMPACT_ATOMS: atom_id res chain seq x y z
N MET A 1 13.16 8.65 8.55
CA MET A 1 13.62 7.25 8.42
C MET A 1 12.92 6.26 9.36
N GLN A 2 12.70 6.57 10.64
CA GLN A 2 12.04 5.62 11.57
C GLN A 2 10.67 5.11 11.07
N LYS A 3 9.80 5.98 10.56
CA LYS A 3 8.47 5.59 10.04
C LYS A 3 8.54 4.55 8.91
N LEU A 4 9.49 4.69 7.99
CA LEU A 4 9.70 3.72 6.89
C LEU A 4 10.14 2.35 7.42
N LYS A 5 11.01 2.32 8.45
CA LYS A 5 11.43 1.06 9.08
C LYS A 5 10.23 0.29 9.65
N HIS A 6 9.27 0.98 10.28
CA HIS A 6 8.06 0.34 10.81
C HIS A 6 7.18 -0.23 9.70
N VAL A 7 7.02 0.49 8.58
CA VAL A 7 6.27 0.00 7.41
C VAL A 7 6.91 -1.26 6.84
N LEU A 8 8.24 -1.29 6.72
CA LEU A 8 8.95 -2.46 6.20
C LEU A 8 8.93 -3.65 7.14
N LEU A 9 9.03 -3.43 8.46
CA LEU A 9 8.87 -4.50 9.45
C LEU A 9 7.47 -5.12 9.40
N PHE A 10 6.43 -4.28 9.29
CA PHE A 10 5.07 -4.75 9.09
C PHE A 10 4.93 -5.54 7.78
N ALA A 11 5.50 -5.02 6.68
CA ALA A 11 5.45 -5.69 5.39
C ALA A 11 6.17 -7.06 5.41
N LEU A 12 7.32 -7.14 6.08
CA LEU A 12 8.05 -8.40 6.31
C LEU A 12 7.22 -9.39 7.13
N ALA A 13 6.56 -8.93 8.20
CA ALA A 13 5.69 -9.79 9.00
C ALA A 13 4.54 -10.36 8.15
N VAL A 14 3.92 -9.56 7.28
CA VAL A 14 2.90 -10.03 6.34
C VAL A 14 3.48 -11.09 5.40
N CYS A 15 4.66 -10.87 4.82
CA CYS A 15 5.31 -11.87 3.96
C CYS A 15 5.51 -13.20 4.71
N ILE A 16 6.03 -13.16 5.93
CA ILE A 16 6.26 -14.37 6.76
C ILE A 16 4.94 -15.09 7.05
N ILE A 17 3.88 -14.36 7.41
CA ILE A 17 2.56 -14.93 7.72
C ILE A 17 1.93 -15.58 6.48
N THR A 18 2.17 -15.04 5.28
CA THR A 18 1.64 -15.60 4.03
C THR A 18 2.40 -16.81 3.50
N TYR A 19 3.61 -17.09 4.00
CA TYR A 19 4.43 -18.22 3.55
C TYR A 19 3.72 -19.59 3.58
N PRO A 20 3.06 -20.02 4.67
CA PRO A 20 2.41 -21.32 4.70
C PRO A 20 1.14 -21.42 3.82
N ILE A 21 0.64 -20.31 3.29
CA ILE A 21 -0.62 -20.26 2.54
C ILE A 21 -0.38 -20.36 1.03
N ILE A 22 0.77 -19.89 0.55
CA ILE A 22 1.04 -19.66 -0.87
C ILE A 22 2.15 -20.61 -1.33
N PRO A 23 2.08 -21.20 -2.54
CA PRO A 23 3.19 -21.96 -3.11
C PRO A 23 4.50 -21.17 -3.08
N THR A 24 5.64 -21.83 -2.80
CA THR A 24 6.93 -21.16 -2.60
C THR A 24 7.33 -20.23 -3.75
N SER A 25 7.08 -20.63 -5.01
CA SER A 25 7.35 -19.79 -6.18
C SER A 25 6.59 -18.47 -6.11
N ASP A 26 5.28 -18.56 -5.89
CA ASP A 26 4.35 -17.44 -5.88
C ASP A 26 4.60 -16.55 -4.66
N TRP A 27 4.97 -17.15 -3.53
CA TRP A 27 5.37 -16.44 -2.32
C TRP A 27 6.61 -15.59 -2.53
N ILE A 28 7.64 -16.09 -3.24
CA ILE A 28 8.86 -15.31 -3.54
C ILE A 28 8.48 -14.10 -4.39
N TYR A 29 7.72 -14.31 -5.47
CA TYR A 29 7.27 -13.23 -6.35
C TYR A 29 6.43 -12.20 -5.59
N PHE A 30 5.43 -12.66 -4.84
CA PHE A 30 4.57 -11.81 -4.00
C PHE A 30 5.40 -10.99 -3.01
N SER A 31 6.30 -11.64 -2.26
CA SER A 31 7.08 -10.98 -1.20
C SER A 31 8.00 -9.90 -1.77
N ILE A 32 8.69 -10.17 -2.88
CA ILE A 32 9.55 -9.17 -3.53
C ILE A 32 8.71 -7.98 -4.00
N LEU A 33 7.63 -8.24 -4.74
CA LEU A 33 6.76 -7.18 -5.26
C LEU A 33 6.12 -6.37 -4.13
N PHE A 34 5.71 -7.03 -3.04
CA PHE A 34 5.05 -6.40 -1.91
C PHE A 34 6.01 -5.53 -1.09
N LEU A 35 7.25 -6.00 -0.88
CA LEU A 35 8.28 -5.19 -0.21
C LEU A 35 8.68 -3.97 -1.05
N VAL A 36 8.77 -4.11 -2.37
CA VAL A 36 9.00 -2.98 -3.28
C VAL A 36 7.84 -1.99 -3.21
N LEU A 37 6.60 -2.47 -3.29
CA LEU A 37 5.40 -1.63 -3.18
C LEU A 37 5.39 -0.87 -1.84
N ALA A 38 5.57 -1.57 -0.72
CA ALA A 38 5.60 -0.97 0.62
C ALA A 38 6.70 0.09 0.76
N SER A 39 7.87 -0.15 0.16
CA SER A 39 8.98 0.80 0.13
C SER A 39 8.62 2.06 -0.64
N VAL A 40 8.08 1.92 -1.86
CA VAL A 40 7.72 3.04 -2.72
C VAL A 40 6.56 3.84 -2.13
N VAL A 41 5.48 3.16 -1.71
CA VAL A 41 4.31 3.80 -1.10
C VAL A 41 4.68 4.51 0.21
N GLY A 42 5.50 3.86 1.05
CA GLY A 42 6.01 4.47 2.27
C GLY A 42 6.84 5.71 1.98
N TYR A 43 7.76 5.65 1.01
CA TYR A 43 8.56 6.80 0.61
C TYR A 43 7.73 7.95 0.06
N VAL A 44 6.80 7.67 -0.87
CA VAL A 44 5.89 8.66 -1.47
C VAL A 44 5.04 9.34 -0.38
N SER A 45 4.45 8.54 0.52
CA SER A 45 3.58 9.02 1.58
C SER A 45 4.31 9.90 2.61
N PHE A 46 5.58 9.62 2.89
CA PHE A 46 6.36 10.42 3.85
C PHE A 46 7.05 11.63 3.22
N THR A 47 7.28 11.62 1.90
CA THR A 47 7.97 12.71 1.18
C THR A 47 6.98 13.76 0.69
N ILE A 48 5.86 13.32 0.11
CA ILE A 48 4.86 14.21 -0.47
C ILE A 48 3.73 14.43 0.54
N LYS A 49 3.66 15.63 1.13
CA LYS A 49 2.64 15.97 2.13
C LYS A 49 1.24 16.20 1.54
N ASN A 50 1.14 16.38 0.22
CA ASN A 50 -0.13 16.64 -0.43
C ASN A 50 -0.90 15.33 -0.66
N PHE A 51 -1.90 15.10 0.18
CA PHE A 51 -2.81 13.95 0.10
C PHE A 51 -3.42 13.76 -1.29
N TRP A 52 -3.80 14.85 -1.97
CA TRP A 52 -4.42 14.82 -3.30
C TRP A 52 -3.49 14.32 -4.40
N ILE A 53 -2.17 14.30 -4.14
CA ILE A 53 -1.14 13.77 -5.04
C ILE A 53 -0.74 12.37 -4.59
N THR A 54 -0.51 12.15 -3.29
CA THR A 54 -0.07 10.84 -2.79
C THR A 54 -1.12 9.75 -2.95
N PHE A 55 -2.41 10.06 -2.76
CA PHE A 55 -3.49 9.10 -2.91
C PHE A 55 -3.56 8.49 -4.33
N PRO A 56 -3.71 9.27 -5.42
CA PRO A 56 -3.81 8.69 -6.76
C PRO A 56 -2.55 7.93 -7.17
N ILE A 57 -1.35 8.41 -6.79
CA ILE A 57 -0.10 7.69 -7.05
C ILE A 57 -0.10 6.32 -6.34
N THR A 58 -0.48 6.30 -5.05
CA THR A 58 -0.55 5.06 -4.28
C THR A 58 -1.58 4.10 -4.86
N LEU A 59 -2.74 4.59 -5.27
CA LEU A 59 -3.78 3.78 -5.89
C LEU A 59 -3.28 3.12 -7.19
N VAL A 60 -2.63 3.88 -8.08
CA VAL A 60 -2.07 3.36 -9.32
C VAL A 60 -0.99 2.30 -9.04
N LEU A 61 -0.11 2.54 -8.06
CA LEU A 61 0.92 1.57 -7.68
C LEU A 61 0.31 0.26 -7.14
N VAL A 62 -0.73 0.34 -6.32
CA VAL A 62 -1.44 -0.85 -5.79
C VAL A 62 -2.15 -1.60 -6.92
N LEU A 63 -2.82 -0.90 -7.83
CA LEU A 63 -3.48 -1.53 -8.99
C LEU A 63 -2.47 -2.21 -9.91
N LEU A 64 -1.32 -1.58 -10.16
CA LEU A 64 -0.24 -2.18 -10.95
C LEU A 64 0.35 -3.42 -10.26
N PHE A 65 0.61 -3.33 -8.95
CA PHE A 65 1.03 -4.49 -8.15
C PHE A 65 0.06 -5.65 -8.28
N THR A 66 -1.23 -5.40 -8.09
CA THR A 66 -2.27 -6.43 -8.20
C THR A 66 -2.35 -7.01 -9.61
N PHE A 67 -2.27 -6.18 -10.64
CA PHE A 67 -2.24 -6.65 -12.01
C PHE A 67 -1.06 -7.61 -12.24
N VAL A 68 0.14 -7.24 -11.79
CA VAL A 68 1.34 -8.08 -11.93
C VAL A 68 1.18 -9.38 -11.14
N VAL A 69 0.74 -9.34 -9.88
CA VAL A 69 0.54 -10.54 -9.06
C VAL A 69 -0.48 -11.48 -9.71
N ASN A 70 -1.67 -10.98 -10.09
CA ASN A 70 -2.71 -11.80 -10.72
C ASN A 70 -2.28 -12.35 -12.09
N LYS A 71 -1.37 -11.67 -12.80
CA LYS A 71 -0.90 -12.10 -14.13
C LYS A 71 0.20 -13.16 -14.07
N PHE A 72 1.09 -13.08 -13.07
CA PHE A 72 2.31 -13.90 -13.00
C PHE A 72 2.29 -14.95 -11.88
N THR A 73 1.28 -14.95 -11.01
CA THR A 73 1.11 -15.93 -9.94
C THR A 73 -0.29 -16.53 -9.99
N SER A 74 -0.49 -17.63 -9.26
CA SER A 74 -1.82 -18.22 -9.06
C SER A 74 -2.69 -17.47 -8.04
N ILE A 75 -2.15 -16.39 -7.44
CA ILE A 75 -2.85 -15.59 -6.43
C ILE A 75 -3.88 -14.71 -7.12
N GLU A 76 -5.15 -14.89 -6.78
CA GLU A 76 -6.22 -13.99 -7.19
C GLU A 76 -6.48 -12.94 -6.12
N ILE A 77 -6.03 -11.71 -6.35
CA ILE A 77 -6.38 -10.57 -5.51
C ILE A 77 -7.63 -9.90 -6.10
N PRO A 78 -8.79 -9.93 -5.42
CA PRO A 78 -10.01 -9.33 -5.92
C PRO A 78 -9.91 -7.81 -5.97
N LEU A 79 -10.18 -7.22 -7.14
CA LEU A 79 -10.21 -5.77 -7.32
C LEU A 79 -11.23 -5.09 -6.41
N THR A 80 -12.30 -5.77 -6.03
CA THR A 80 -13.33 -5.26 -5.09
C THR A 80 -12.74 -4.93 -3.72
N ILE A 81 -11.82 -5.75 -3.20
CA ILE A 81 -11.15 -5.50 -1.91
C ILE A 81 -10.27 -4.26 -2.01
N ILE A 82 -9.54 -4.12 -3.11
CA ILE A 82 -8.65 -2.97 -3.35
C ILE A 82 -9.47 -1.69 -3.48
N MET A 83 -10.53 -1.69 -4.30
CA MET A 83 -11.37 -0.52 -4.49
C MET A 83 -12.11 -0.13 -3.20
N GLY A 84 -12.62 -1.11 -2.45
CA GLY A 84 -13.22 -0.88 -1.14
C GLY A 84 -12.26 -0.20 -0.18
N SER A 85 -11.06 -0.76 -0.01
CA SER A 85 -10.03 -0.17 0.85
C SER A 85 -9.59 1.22 0.38
N ALA A 86 -9.48 1.44 -0.93
CA ALA A 86 -9.15 2.75 -1.51
C ALA A 86 -10.21 3.80 -1.19
N ILE A 87 -11.51 3.46 -1.26
CA ILE A 87 -12.60 4.38 -0.89
C ILE A 87 -12.52 4.76 0.59
N PHE A 88 -12.35 3.77 1.48
CA PHE A 88 -12.21 4.05 2.92
C PHE A 88 -11.00 4.95 3.21
N HIS A 89 -9.87 4.67 2.57
CA HIS A 89 -8.65 5.45 2.75
C HIS A 89 -8.78 6.86 2.16
N PHE A 90 -9.50 7.00 1.04
CA PHE A 90 -9.81 8.29 0.43
C PHE A 90 -10.62 9.16 1.37
N LEU A 91 -11.74 8.63 1.89
CA LEU A 91 -12.63 9.36 2.80
C LEU A 91 -11.90 9.78 4.07
N GLY A 92 -11.16 8.87 4.71
CA GLY A 92 -10.39 9.17 5.91
C GLY A 92 -9.33 10.26 5.67
N GLY A 93 -8.56 10.14 4.58
CA GLY A 93 -7.54 11.12 4.23
C GLY A 93 -8.09 12.49 3.83
N ALA A 94 -9.22 12.52 3.13
CA ALA A 94 -9.91 13.76 2.76
C ALA A 94 -10.43 14.50 4.01
N ILE A 95 -11.10 13.79 4.93
CA ILE A 95 -11.59 14.36 6.19
C ILE A 95 -10.43 14.93 7.02
N TYR A 96 -9.34 14.17 7.14
CA TYR A 96 -8.14 14.62 7.86
C TYR A 96 -7.54 15.89 7.25
N THR A 97 -7.39 15.91 5.92
CA THR A 97 -6.83 17.07 5.19
C THR A 97 -7.70 18.31 5.35
N ILE A 98 -9.03 18.17 5.32
CA ILE A 98 -9.97 19.28 5.54
C ILE A 98 -9.89 19.81 6.98
N ARG A 99 -9.79 18.93 7.99
CA ARG A 99 -9.64 19.34 9.39
C ARG A 99 -8.36 20.14 9.63
N GLN A 100 -7.24 19.68 9.07
CA GLN A 100 -5.96 20.38 9.12
C GLN A 100 -6.02 21.78 8.49
N ARG A 101 -6.76 21.95 7.39
CA ARG A 101 -6.97 23.27 6.77
C ARG A 101 -7.85 24.21 7.59
N LYS A 102 -8.83 23.67 8.35
CA LYS A 102 -9.75 24.48 9.17
C LYS A 102 -9.14 24.94 10.49
N ASN A 103 -8.26 24.13 11.09
CA ASN A 103 -7.55 24.44 12.32
C ASN A 103 -6.02 24.37 12.10
N PRO A 104 -5.41 25.35 11.42
CA PRO A 104 -3.96 25.43 11.38
C PRO A 104 -3.48 25.73 12.81
N HIS A 105 -2.96 24.71 13.51
CA HIS A 105 -2.29 24.98 14.79
C HIS A 105 -1.13 25.96 14.51
N PRO A 106 -1.00 27.05 15.31
CA PRO A 106 0.10 28.00 15.21
C PRO A 106 1.46 27.37 15.55
#